data_AF-A0A1G1SRS6-F1
#
_entry.id   AF-A0A1G1SRS6-F1
#
_cell.length_a   1.000
_cell.length_b   1.000
_cell.length_c   1.000
_cell.angle_alpha   90.00
_cell.angle_beta   90.00
_cell.angle_gamma   90.00
#
_symmetry.space_group_name_H-M   'P 1'
#
loop_
_entity.id
_entity.type
_entity.pdbx_description
1 polymer ?
#
loop_
_entity_poly.entity_id
_entity_poly.type
_entity_poly.pdbx_seq_one_letter_code
_entity_poly.pdbx_strand_id
1 'polypeptide(L)'
;MASNLDYLNPAYLPLEDKVNDFLETQKALSRAQVALKTAQLPRQPQAPAASSYTRESNQLQQEAAGLQHKLDQLEREIIGMLPTRNEWLKVNLGYGPSRVGAWHIPAQDGAAERVELRVVH
;
A
#
# COMPACT_ATOMS: atom_id res chain seq x y z
N MET A 1 21.67 14.67 -16.75
CA MET A 1 21.22 15.61 -15.71
C MET A 1 19.70 15.74 -15.85
N ALA A 2 18.92 14.97 -15.07
CA ALA A 2 17.47 15.02 -15.13
C ALA A 2 16.99 16.30 -14.44
N SER A 3 16.31 17.17 -15.19
CA SER A 3 15.88 18.49 -14.73
C SER A 3 14.78 18.37 -13.69
N ASN A 4 14.83 19.23 -12.67
CA ASN A 4 13.91 19.36 -11.52
C ASN A 4 12.43 19.67 -11.88
N LEU A 5 12.03 19.55 -13.15
CA LEU A 5 10.77 19.96 -13.78
C LEU A 5 9.91 18.78 -14.29
N ASP A 6 10.32 17.53 -14.03
CA ASP A 6 9.65 16.32 -14.54
C ASP A 6 8.22 16.09 -14.00
N TYR A 7 7.75 16.86 -13.01
CA TYR A 7 6.41 16.74 -12.42
C TYR A 7 5.25 17.16 -13.36
N LEU A 8 5.55 17.72 -14.53
CA LEU A 8 4.58 18.06 -15.58
C LEU A 8 4.64 17.11 -16.78
N ASN A 9 5.48 16.08 -16.72
CA ASN A 9 5.60 15.16 -17.83
C ASN A 9 4.37 14.22 -17.81
N PRO A 10 3.50 14.26 -18.84
CA PRO A 10 2.30 13.41 -18.89
C PRO A 10 2.63 11.92 -18.90
N ALA A 11 3.90 11.55 -19.15
CA ALA A 11 4.37 10.17 -18.98
C ALA A 11 4.27 9.65 -17.54
N TYR A 12 4.22 10.52 -16.51
CA TYR A 12 4.08 10.12 -15.11
C TYR A 12 2.64 10.13 -14.57
N LEU A 13 1.65 10.58 -15.35
CA LEU A 13 0.23 10.44 -15.00
C LEU A 13 -0.16 9.00 -14.61
N PRO A 14 0.20 7.94 -15.36
CA PRO A 14 -0.13 6.57 -14.96
C PRO A 14 0.58 6.12 -13.67
N LEU A 15 1.73 6.71 -13.34
CA LEU A 15 2.41 6.47 -12.08
C LEU A 15 1.68 7.14 -10.92
N GLU A 16 1.24 8.39 -11.09
CA GLU A 16 0.44 9.13 -10.11
C GLU A 16 -0.86 8.41 -9.77
N ASP A 17 -1.60 7.95 -10.78
CA ASP A 17 -2.83 7.19 -10.59
C ASP A 17 -2.58 5.89 -9.81
N LYS A 18 -1.50 5.17 -10.12
CA LYS A 18 -1.14 3.94 -9.40
C LYS A 18 -0.69 4.20 -7.97
N VAL A 19 0.07 5.26 -7.73
CA VAL A 19 0.47 5.66 -6.37
C VAL A 19 -0.77 6.05 -5.57
N ASN A 20 -1.75 6.73 -6.17
CA ASN A 20 -3.04 7.00 -5.53
C ASN A 20 -3.80 5.70 -5.20
N ASP A 21 -3.95 4.77 -6.15
CA ASP A 21 -4.60 3.48 -5.88
C ASP A 21 -3.86 2.67 -4.80
N PHE A 22 -2.53 2.77 -4.74
CA PHE A 22 -1.72 2.18 -3.68
C PHE A 22 -2.04 2.78 -2.31
N LEU A 23 -2.10 4.11 -2.20
CA LEU A 23 -2.44 4.79 -0.96
C LEU A 23 -3.89 4.51 -0.53
N GLU A 24 -4.82 4.44 -1.46
CA GLU A 24 -6.21 4.06 -1.19
C GLU A 24 -6.33 2.61 -0.72
N THR A 25 -5.63 1.69 -1.38
CA THR A 25 -5.58 0.27 -1.00
C THR A 25 -4.93 0.10 0.37
N GLN A 26 -3.87 0.86 0.69
CA GLN A 26 -3.24 0.86 2.02
C GLN A 26 -4.21 1.35 3.11
N LYS A 27 -4.97 2.43 2.85
CA LYS A 27 -6.02 2.91 3.75
C LYS A 27 -7.14 1.88 3.93
N ALA A 28 -7.56 1.22 2.85
CA ALA A 28 -8.57 0.15 2.90
C ALA A 28 -8.09 -1.04 3.73
N LEU A 29 -6.84 -1.48 3.54
CA LEU A 29 -6.23 -2.55 4.32
C LEU A 29 -6.15 -2.19 5.81
N SER A 30 -5.73 -0.96 6.13
CA SER A 30 -5.71 -0.48 7.52
C SER A 30 -7.11 -0.51 8.15
N ARG A 31 -8.14 -0.08 7.43
CA ARG A 31 -9.55 -0.16 7.88
C ARG A 31 -10.00 -1.60 8.10
N ALA A 32 -9.70 -2.51 7.16
CA ALA A 32 -10.03 -3.93 7.27
C ALA A 32 -9.35 -4.58 8.48
N GLN A 33 -8.08 -4.26 8.73
CA GLN A 33 -7.33 -4.74 9.90
C GLN A 33 -7.92 -4.21 11.22
N VAL A 34 -8.33 -2.94 11.27
CA VAL A 34 -9.02 -2.38 12.43
C VAL A 34 -10.35 -3.08 12.65
N ALA A 35 -11.16 -3.29 11.61
CA ALA A 35 -12.43 -3.99 11.69
C ALA A 35 -12.26 -5.43 12.21
N LEU A 36 -11.23 -6.15 11.72
CA LEU A 36 -10.90 -7.49 12.14
C LEU A 36 -10.46 -7.54 13.62
N LYS A 37 -9.64 -6.58 14.07
CA LYS A 37 -9.31 -6.42 15.49
C LYS A 37 -10.57 -6.13 16.32
N THR A 38 -11.42 -5.21 15.88
CA THR A 38 -12.69 -4.85 16.56
C THR A 38 -13.63 -6.04 16.66
N ALA A 39 -13.73 -6.86 15.60
CA ALA A 39 -14.53 -8.07 15.62
C ALA A 39 -14.01 -9.04 16.69
N GLN A 40 -12.69 -9.21 16.83
CA GLN A 40 -12.04 -10.11 17.80
C GLN A 40 -12.14 -9.66 19.26
N LEU A 41 -12.51 -8.41 19.55
CA LEU A 41 -12.75 -7.99 20.93
C LEU A 41 -14.00 -8.67 21.48
N PRO A 42 -13.97 -9.15 22.75
CA PRO A 42 -15.14 -9.75 23.37
C PRO A 42 -16.24 -8.69 23.53
N ARG A 43 -17.24 -8.71 22.64
CA ARG A 43 -18.51 -8.00 22.85
C ARG A 43 -19.28 -8.73 23.95
N GLN A 44 -19.93 -7.96 24.82
CA GLN A 44 -20.72 -8.45 25.95
C GLN A 44 -21.67 -9.60 25.55
N PRO A 45 -21.95 -10.56 26.47
CA PRO A 45 -22.59 -11.83 26.13
C PRO A 45 -24.08 -11.64 25.82
N GLN A 46 -24.41 -11.57 24.53
CA GLN A 46 -25.78 -11.80 24.03
C GLN A 46 -25.78 -12.88 22.95
N ALA A 47 -25.70 -14.14 23.41
CA ALA A 47 -26.22 -15.38 22.81
C ALA A 47 -26.08 -15.63 21.27
N PRO A 48 -26.67 -16.72 20.75
CA PRO A 48 -25.97 -17.85 20.15
C PRO A 48 -25.72 -17.68 18.64
N ALA A 49 -24.58 -17.10 18.25
CA ALA A 49 -24.21 -16.99 16.84
C ALA A 49 -22.72 -17.25 16.60
N ALA A 50 -22.11 -18.18 17.35
CA ALA A 50 -20.70 -18.55 17.18
C ALA A 50 -20.37 -18.86 15.70
N SER A 51 -21.29 -19.52 14.98
CA SER A 51 -21.14 -19.84 13.55
C SER A 51 -21.16 -18.61 12.63
N SER A 52 -21.98 -17.60 12.93
CA SER A 52 -22.12 -16.38 12.13
C SER A 52 -20.92 -15.46 12.32
N TYR A 53 -20.45 -15.34 13.57
CA TYR A 53 -19.26 -14.59 13.94
C TYR A 53 -17.98 -15.17 13.31
N THR A 54 -17.86 -16.51 13.25
CA THR A 54 -16.76 -17.18 12.55
C THR A 54 -16.81 -16.96 11.03
N ARG A 55 -17.99 -16.83 10.42
CA ARG A 55 -18.11 -16.50 8.98
C ARG A 55 -17.70 -15.06 8.70
N GLU A 56 -18.16 -14.10 9.50
CA GLU A 56 -17.84 -12.68 9.35
C GLU A 56 -16.33 -12.42 9.52
N SER A 57 -15.71 -13.04 10.53
CA SER A 57 -14.26 -12.93 10.75
C SER A 57 -13.43 -13.59 9.65
N ASN A 58 -13.86 -14.74 9.11
CA ASN A 58 -13.22 -15.36 7.93
C ASN A 58 -13.33 -14.47 6.68
N GLN A 59 -14.49 -13.85 6.45
CA GLN A 59 -14.69 -12.97 5.31
C GLN A 59 -13.80 -11.73 5.39
N LEU A 60 -13.70 -11.11 6.57
CA LEU A 60 -12.79 -9.98 6.81
C LEU A 60 -11.31 -10.37 6.64
N GLN A 61 -10.92 -11.59 7.04
CA GLN A 61 -9.57 -12.11 6.82
C GLN A 61 -9.26 -12.28 5.33
N GLN A 62 -10.20 -12.83 4.56
CA GLN A 62 -10.05 -12.99 3.11
C GLN A 62 -9.95 -11.64 2.40
N GLU A 63 -10.76 -10.66 2.82
CA GLU A 63 -10.70 -9.30 2.29
C GLU A 63 -9.35 -8.63 2.59
N ALA A 64 -8.87 -8.72 3.83
CA ALA A 64 -7.57 -8.18 4.22
C ALA A 64 -6.42 -8.83 3.42
N ALA A 65 -6.45 -10.15 3.23
CA ALA A 65 -5.46 -10.86 2.41
C ALA A 65 -5.51 -10.44 0.94
N GLY A 66 -6.71 -10.26 0.38
CA GLY A 66 -6.89 -9.77 -0.99
C GLY A 66 -6.34 -8.35 -1.18
N LEU A 67 -6.62 -7.45 -0.23
CA LEU A 67 -6.08 -6.08 -0.23
C LEU A 67 -4.55 -6.08 -0.10
N GLN A 68 -3.99 -6.99 0.70
CA GLN A 68 -2.54 -7.11 0.85
C GLN A 68 -1.87 -7.58 -0.44
N HIS A 69 -2.43 -8.58 -1.11
CA HIS A 69 -1.94 -9.01 -2.43
C HIS A 69 -2.05 -7.90 -3.48
N LYS A 70 -3.14 -7.13 -3.47
CA LYS A 70 -3.29 -5.97 -4.37
C LYS A 70 -2.21 -4.92 -4.08
N LEU A 71 -1.92 -4.65 -2.80
CA LEU A 71 -0.89 -3.72 -2.38
C LEU A 71 0.50 -4.18 -2.87
N ASP A 72 0.85 -5.46 -2.70
CA ASP A 72 2.12 -6.02 -3.19
C ASP A 72 2.23 -5.95 -4.73
N GLN A 73 1.11 -6.13 -5.44
CA GLN A 73 1.09 -5.97 -6.89
C GLN A 73 1.34 -4.51 -7.30
N LEU A 74 0.61 -3.56 -6.71
CA LEU A 74 0.77 -2.14 -6.98
C LEU A 74 2.18 -1.66 -6.65
N GLU A 75 2.76 -2.12 -5.54
CA GLU A 75 4.13 -1.81 -5.18
C GLU A 75 5.12 -2.22 -6.27
N ARG A 76 5.03 -3.46 -6.77
CA ARG A 76 5.89 -3.96 -7.85
C ARG A 76 5.69 -3.20 -9.15
N GLU A 77 4.44 -2.86 -9.48
CA GLU A 77 4.12 -2.07 -10.67
C GLU A 77 4.71 -0.66 -10.59
N ILE A 78 4.55 0.02 -9.45
CA ILE A 78 5.10 1.36 -9.21
C ILE A 78 6.63 1.32 -9.28
N ILE A 79 7.28 0.35 -8.61
CA ILE A 79 8.74 0.18 -8.68
C ILE A 79 9.21 -0.07 -10.12
N GLY A 80 8.45 -0.84 -10.92
CA GLY A 80 8.76 -1.10 -12.32
C GLY A 80 8.60 0.12 -13.23
N MET A 81 7.75 1.08 -12.84
CA MET A 81 7.52 2.33 -13.57
C MET A 81 8.49 3.45 -13.20
N LEU A 82 9.19 3.36 -12.07
CA LEU A 82 10.15 4.37 -11.66
C LEU A 82 11.39 4.34 -12.60
N PRO A 83 11.76 5.49 -13.20
CA PRO A 83 12.88 5.55 -14.14
C PRO A 83 14.23 5.38 -13.44
N THR A 84 14.31 5.77 -12.16
CA THR A 84 15.53 5.71 -11.34
C THR A 84 15.23 5.01 -10.01
N ARG A 85 16.23 4.29 -9.49
CA ARG A 85 16.21 3.69 -8.14
C ARG A 85 17.08 4.54 -7.21
N ASN A 86 16.77 4.51 -5.92
CA ASN A 86 17.42 5.28 -4.86
C ASN A 86 17.32 6.81 -5.03
N GLU A 87 16.30 7.28 -5.73
CA GLU A 87 16.06 8.71 -5.98
C GLU A 87 14.59 9.06 -5.70
N TRP A 88 14.36 10.31 -5.27
CA TRP A 88 13.02 10.84 -5.12
C TRP A 88 12.51 11.41 -6.44
N LEU A 89 11.47 10.78 -6.99
CA LEU A 89 10.69 11.33 -8.07
C LEU A 89 9.57 12.21 -7.49
N LYS A 90 9.46 13.44 -7.97
CA LYS A 90 8.34 14.33 -7.61
C LYS A 90 7.11 13.92 -8.40
N VAL A 91 6.00 13.73 -7.70
CA VAL A 91 4.70 13.34 -8.27
C VAL A 91 3.60 14.21 -7.69
N ASN A 92 2.56 14.50 -8.47
CA ASN A 92 1.42 15.26 -8.00
C ASN A 92 0.28 14.32 -7.62
N LEU A 93 0.09 14.07 -6.32
CA LEU A 93 -1.00 13.22 -5.83
C LEU A 93 -2.28 14.01 -5.51
N GLY A 94 -2.36 15.28 -5.90
CA GLY A 94 -3.55 16.12 -5.72
C GLY A 94 -3.74 16.72 -4.32
N TYR A 95 -2.94 16.32 -3.32
CA TYR A 95 -3.00 16.86 -1.95
C TYR A 95 -1.78 17.71 -1.54
N GLY A 96 -0.84 17.95 -2.46
CA GLY A 96 0.38 18.71 -2.20
C GLY A 96 1.59 18.17 -2.98
N PRO A 97 2.79 18.74 -2.74
CA PRO A 97 4.02 18.25 -3.36
C PRO A 97 4.41 16.88 -2.78
N SER A 98 4.08 15.81 -3.49
CA SER A 98 4.42 14.45 -3.08
C SER A 98 5.69 13.93 -3.76
N ARG A 99 6.32 12.94 -3.16
CA ARG A 99 7.52 12.27 -3.67
C ARG A 99 7.38 10.77 -3.53
N VAL A 100 7.82 10.06 -4.55
CA VAL A 100 7.86 8.60 -4.57
C VAL A 100 9.27 8.16 -4.99
N GLY A 101 9.75 7.06 -4.43
CA GLY A 101 10.99 6.45 -4.89
C GLY A 101 11.09 5.01 -4.44
N ALA A 102 12.02 4.28 -5.06
CA ALA A 102 12.29 2.89 -4.75
C ALA A 102 13.71 2.78 -4.19
N TRP A 103 13.85 2.40 -2.92
CA TRP A 103 15.14 2.21 -2.27
C TRP A 103 15.54 0.75 -2.30
N HIS A 104 16.78 0.55 -2.70
CA HIS A 104 17.44 -0.73 -2.58
C HIS A 104 17.88 -0.92 -1.13
N ILE A 105 17.39 -1.98 -0.49
CA ILE A 105 17.77 -2.39 0.85
C ILE A 105 18.73 -3.56 0.69
N PRO A 106 20.02 -3.39 1.02
CA PRO A 106 20.98 -4.48 0.94
C PRO A 106 20.59 -5.59 1.92
N ALA A 107 20.92 -6.83 1.57
CA ALA A 107 20.75 -7.97 2.45
C ALA A 107 21.50 -7.73 3.77
N GLN A 108 20.78 -7.66 4.88
CA GLN A 108 21.33 -7.44 6.22
C GLN A 108 20.69 -8.44 7.19
N ASP A 109 21.48 -9.02 8.10
CA ASP A 109 21.05 -9.97 9.12
C ASP A 109 20.20 -11.15 8.59
N GLY A 110 20.61 -11.74 7.47
CA GLY A 110 19.95 -12.91 6.88
C GLY A 110 18.66 -12.60 6.09
N ALA A 111 18.26 -11.33 5.97
CA ALA A 111 17.20 -10.91 5.06
C ALA A 111 17.72 -10.83 3.62
N ALA A 112 16.92 -11.29 2.65
CA ALA A 112 17.24 -11.13 1.24
C ALA A 112 17.25 -9.65 0.83
N GLU A 113 18.07 -9.34 -0.18
CA GLU A 113 18.07 -8.05 -0.85
C GLU A 113 16.68 -7.75 -1.39
N ARG A 114 16.17 -6.56 -1.11
CA ARG A 114 14.81 -6.15 -1.49
C ARG A 114 14.75 -4.69 -1.88
N VAL A 115 13.72 -4.35 -2.63
CA VAL A 115 13.45 -2.98 -3.04
C VAL A 115 12.20 -2.54 -2.31
N GLU A 116 12.29 -1.42 -1.62
CA GLU A 116 11.22 -0.85 -0.82
C GLU A 116 10.69 0.42 -1.49
N LEU A 117 9.39 0.46 -1.74
CA LEU A 117 8.72 1.67 -2.21
C LEU A 117 8.50 2.62 -1.03
N ARG A 118 8.92 3.88 -1.17
CA ARG A 118 8.62 4.94 -0.21
C ARG A 118 7.86 6.06 -0.88
N VAL A 119 6.78 6.48 -0.24
CA VAL A 119 5.93 7.60 -0.65
C VAL A 119 5.91 8.62 0.48
N VAL A 120 6.14 9.89 0.16
CA VAL A 120 6.07 11.03 1.07
C VAL A 120 5.07 12.02 0.51
N HIS A 121 4.01 12.33 1.26
CA HIS A 121 2.93 13.24 0.87
C HIS A 121 2.49 14.12 2.02
#